data_AF-A0A1Q3R0V2-F1
#
_entry.id   AF-A0A1Q3R0V2-F1
#
_cell.length_a   1.000
_cell.length_b   1.000
_cell.length_c   1.000
_cell.angle_alpha   90.00
_cell.angle_beta   90.00
_cell.angle_gamma   90.00
#
_symmetry.space_group_name_H-M   'P 1'
#
loop_
_entity.id
_entity.type
_entity.pdbx_description
1 polymer ?
#
loop_
_entity_poly.entity_id
_entity_poly.type
_entity_poly.pdbx_seq_one_letter_code
_entity_poly.pdbx_strand_id
1 'polypeptide(L)'
;MARPVGAPYSAAMTHAELITRACRQIEAADTPPPLATLARAAGLSPQHFQRLFKAHTGVSPRAYAQGQRAGRLRARLGGAASVTEAIYDAGFNAPSRFYESARDLLGMTPSAWRAGGIGETIRFALGQCALGAILVAETDRGLCAIALDDAPEPLLAQLQQQFPRARLVGGDAAFERRVARVVGFVEQPALGLDLPLDVRGSAFQQRVWQALRAVPAGQTVSYAELARRIGQPRGARAVARACASNVLAVAIPCHRVVRGDGALAGYRWGVARKQALLASERSTV
;
A
#
# COMPACT_ATOMS: atom_id res chain seq x y z
N MET A 1 36.80 11.99 -50.79
CA MET A 1 35.49 12.64 -50.56
C MET A 1 34.67 11.76 -49.62
N ALA A 2 34.70 12.06 -48.32
CA ALA A 2 33.96 11.32 -47.30
C ALA A 2 32.64 12.06 -46.99
N ARG A 3 31.51 11.34 -47.02
CA ARG A 3 30.18 11.85 -46.60
C ARG A 3 30.14 11.92 -45.06
N PRO A 4 29.63 13.00 -44.46
CA PRO A 4 29.44 13.03 -43.01
C PRO A 4 28.25 12.13 -42.62
N VAL A 5 28.49 11.28 -41.64
CA VAL A 5 27.50 10.45 -40.94
C VAL A 5 26.58 11.37 -40.14
N GLY A 6 25.28 11.28 -40.41
CA GLY A 6 24.25 12.02 -39.68
C GLY A 6 24.18 11.60 -38.22
N ALA A 7 24.04 12.58 -37.33
CA ALA A 7 23.82 12.39 -35.90
C ALA A 7 22.62 11.46 -35.62
N PRO A 8 22.66 10.64 -34.54
CA PRO A 8 21.56 9.75 -34.22
C PRO A 8 20.30 10.55 -33.87
N TYR A 9 19.21 10.18 -34.55
CA TYR A 9 17.85 10.65 -34.29
C TYR A 9 17.52 10.57 -32.79
N SER A 10 17.12 11.71 -32.21
CA SER A 10 16.52 11.82 -30.87
C SER A 10 15.34 10.84 -30.76
N ALA A 11 15.47 9.79 -29.94
CA ALA A 11 14.38 8.86 -29.66
C ALA A 11 13.19 9.61 -29.04
N ALA A 12 12.04 9.56 -29.72
CA ALA A 12 10.80 10.15 -29.19
C ALA A 12 10.44 9.49 -27.85
N MET A 13 10.33 10.29 -26.78
CA MET A 13 10.00 9.79 -25.44
C MET A 13 8.64 9.10 -25.44
N THR A 14 8.55 7.93 -24.82
CA THR A 14 7.29 7.21 -24.67
C THR A 14 6.34 7.95 -23.73
N HIS A 15 5.02 7.74 -23.90
CA HIS A 15 4.00 8.31 -23.02
C HIS A 15 4.25 8.02 -21.53
N ALA A 16 4.76 6.84 -21.19
CA ALA A 16 5.08 6.47 -19.81
C ALA A 16 6.27 7.25 -19.23
N GLU A 17 7.28 7.55 -20.04
CA GLU A 17 8.44 8.35 -19.64
C GLU A 17 8.06 9.82 -19.44
N LEU A 18 7.19 10.36 -20.30
CA LEU A 18 6.63 11.71 -20.16
C LEU A 18 5.87 11.87 -18.83
N ILE A 19 5.00 10.90 -18.48
CA ILE A 19 4.26 10.92 -17.21
C ILE A 19 5.18 10.73 -16.01
N THR A 20 6.19 9.87 -16.10
CA THR A 20 7.18 9.67 -15.02
C THR A 20 7.97 10.94 -14.73
N ARG A 21 8.40 11.65 -15.78
CA ARG A 21 9.09 12.94 -15.66
C ARG A 21 8.19 14.00 -15.02
N ALA A 22 6.92 14.05 -15.40
CA ALA A 22 5.95 14.98 -14.80
C ALA A 22 5.68 14.68 -13.31
N CYS A 23 5.64 13.40 -12.89
CA CYS A 23 5.51 13.04 -11.47
C CYS A 23 6.69 13.56 -10.64
N ARG A 24 7.92 13.38 -11.14
CA ARG A 24 9.15 13.89 -10.50
C ARG A 24 9.15 15.42 -10.38
N GLN A 25 8.66 16.13 -11.40
CA GLN A 25 8.53 17.60 -11.33
C GLN A 25 7.56 18.05 -10.25
N ILE A 26 6.45 17.32 -10.04
CA ILE A 26 5.49 17.62 -8.96
C ILE A 26 6.10 17.30 -7.58
N GLU A 27 6.86 16.21 -7.48
CA GLU A 27 7.52 15.81 -6.23
C GLU A 27 8.61 16.82 -5.82
N ALA A 28 9.43 17.27 -6.75
CA ALA A 28 10.54 18.19 -6.48
C ALA A 28 10.10 19.64 -6.21
N ALA A 29 8.92 20.07 -6.68
CA ALA A 29 8.48 21.46 -6.53
C ALA A 29 7.81 21.73 -5.16
N ASP A 30 8.20 22.82 -4.49
CA ASP A 30 7.55 23.28 -3.25
C ASP A 30 6.09 23.73 -3.50
N THR A 31 5.86 24.40 -4.63
CA THR A 31 4.53 24.74 -5.14
C THR A 31 4.26 23.94 -6.42
N PRO A 32 3.15 23.19 -6.50
CA PRO A 32 2.84 22.37 -7.66
C PRO A 32 2.82 23.15 -8.97
N PRO A 33 3.51 22.67 -10.02
CA PRO A 33 3.47 23.31 -11.32
C PRO A 33 2.04 23.28 -11.90
N PRO A 34 1.58 24.36 -12.57
CA PRO A 34 0.30 24.37 -13.26
C PRO A 34 0.19 23.27 -14.31
N LEU A 35 -1.03 22.78 -14.56
CA LEU A 35 -1.29 21.73 -15.57
C LEU A 35 -0.72 22.09 -16.95
N ALA A 36 -0.84 23.36 -17.35
CA ALA A 36 -0.32 23.85 -18.62
C ALA A 36 1.21 23.74 -18.71
N THR A 37 1.92 23.93 -17.59
CA THR A 37 3.39 23.81 -17.52
C THR A 37 3.83 22.37 -17.66
N LEU A 38 3.15 21.44 -16.98
CA LEU A 38 3.43 20.00 -17.08
C LEU A 38 3.12 19.46 -18.49
N ALA A 39 2.02 19.91 -19.08
CA ALA A 39 1.63 19.52 -20.44
C ALA A 39 2.63 20.04 -21.48
N ARG A 40 3.06 21.31 -21.36
CA ARG A 40 4.08 21.90 -22.24
C ARG A 40 5.43 21.19 -22.13
N ALA A 41 5.86 20.84 -20.91
CA ALA A 41 7.08 20.07 -20.69
C ALA A 41 7.02 18.65 -21.29
N ALA A 42 5.81 18.12 -21.47
CA ALA A 42 5.57 16.84 -22.12
C ALA A 42 5.31 16.95 -23.64
N GLY A 43 5.31 18.16 -24.22
CA GLY A 43 4.98 18.38 -25.63
C GLY A 43 3.51 18.11 -25.98
N LEU A 44 2.60 18.18 -25.01
CA LEU A 44 1.19 17.80 -25.17
C LEU A 44 0.24 18.97 -24.85
N SER A 45 -0.97 18.91 -25.39
CA SER A 45 -2.05 19.80 -24.97
C SER A 45 -2.50 19.48 -23.53
N PRO A 46 -3.00 20.46 -22.75
CA PRO A 46 -3.41 20.24 -21.36
C PRO A 46 -4.45 19.12 -21.19
N GLN A 47 -5.43 19.05 -22.10
CA GLN A 47 -6.48 18.03 -22.05
C GLN A 47 -5.95 16.63 -22.39
N HIS A 48 -5.04 16.52 -23.37
CA HIS A 48 -4.43 15.24 -23.74
C HIS A 48 -3.49 14.77 -22.63
N PHE A 49 -2.66 15.65 -22.08
CA PHE A 49 -1.80 15.37 -20.94
C PHE A 49 -2.61 14.92 -19.71
N GLN A 50 -3.71 15.59 -19.38
CA GLN A 50 -4.56 15.19 -18.25
C GLN A 50 -5.16 13.79 -18.43
N ARG A 51 -5.66 13.47 -19.63
CA ARG A 51 -6.18 12.13 -19.96
C ARG A 51 -5.08 11.07 -19.87
N LEU A 52 -3.91 11.36 -20.44
CA LEU A 52 -2.76 10.46 -20.45
C LEU A 52 -2.21 10.22 -19.04
N PHE A 53 -2.06 11.29 -18.25
CA PHE A 53 -1.62 11.24 -16.85
C PHE A 53 -2.61 10.45 -16.00
N LYS A 54 -3.91 10.68 -16.16
CA LYS A 54 -4.94 9.91 -15.46
C LYS A 54 -4.96 8.44 -15.89
N ALA A 55 -4.75 8.14 -17.16
CA ALA A 55 -4.66 6.77 -17.66
C ALA A 55 -3.45 6.01 -17.08
N HIS A 56 -2.33 6.71 -16.83
CA HIS A 56 -1.09 6.10 -16.33
C HIS A 56 -0.95 6.10 -14.80
N THR A 57 -1.50 7.10 -14.11
CA THR A 57 -1.38 7.26 -12.64
C THR A 57 -2.68 6.97 -11.88
N GLY A 58 -3.80 6.84 -12.60
CA GLY A 58 -5.14 6.67 -12.02
C GLY A 58 -5.77 7.95 -11.49
N VAL A 59 -5.03 9.06 -11.38
CA VAL A 59 -5.49 10.34 -10.80
C VAL A 59 -5.13 11.52 -11.69
N SER A 60 -5.77 12.67 -11.49
CA SER A 60 -5.38 13.89 -12.22
C SER A 60 -4.06 14.46 -11.65
N PRO A 61 -3.29 15.23 -12.46
CA PRO A 61 -2.07 15.90 -11.98
C PRO A 61 -2.30 16.75 -10.72
N ARG A 62 -3.46 17.43 -10.64
CA ARG A 62 -3.84 18.24 -9.47
C ARG A 62 -4.04 17.40 -8.21
N ALA A 63 -4.70 16.25 -8.33
CA ALA A 63 -4.89 15.33 -7.20
C ALA A 63 -3.57 14.71 -6.75
N TYR A 64 -2.68 14.35 -7.70
CA TYR A 64 -1.34 13.86 -7.41
C TYR A 64 -0.51 14.88 -6.60
N ALA A 65 -0.52 16.15 -7.03
CA ALA A 65 0.19 17.23 -6.36
C ALA A 65 -0.33 17.55 -4.94
N GLN A 66 -1.66 17.49 -4.75
CA GLN A 66 -2.25 17.69 -3.42
C GLN A 66 -1.82 16.60 -2.42
N GLY A 67 -1.70 15.35 -2.87
CA GLY A 67 -1.20 14.25 -2.04
C GLY A 67 0.23 14.47 -1.56
N GLN A 68 1.13 14.92 -2.45
CA GLN A 68 2.53 15.20 -2.11
C GLN A 68 2.69 16.35 -1.12
N ARG A 69 1.90 17.43 -1.25
CA ARG A 69 1.91 18.54 -0.28
C ARG A 69 1.43 18.12 1.11
N ALA A 70 0.39 17.29 1.17
CA ALA A 70 -0.10 16.77 2.45
C ALA A 70 0.94 15.89 3.15
N GLY A 71 1.70 15.09 2.39
CA GLY A 71 2.82 14.30 2.91
C GLY A 71 3.95 15.17 3.48
N ARG A 72 4.35 16.24 2.77
CA ARG A 72 5.40 17.17 3.21
C ARG A 72 5.02 17.98 4.45
N LEU A 73 3.78 18.44 4.53
CA LEU A 73 3.27 19.15 5.72
C LEU A 73 3.32 18.25 6.97
N ARG A 74 3.01 16.96 6.82
CA ARG A 74 3.12 15.98 7.91
C ARG A 74 4.56 15.75 8.35
N ALA A 75 5.51 15.68 7.41
CA ALA A 75 6.93 15.54 7.71
C ALA A 75 7.51 16.74 8.47
N ARG A 76 6.98 17.96 8.26
CA ARG A 76 7.42 19.18 8.95
C ARG A 76 6.75 19.40 10.32
N LEU A 77 5.59 18.81 10.56
CA LEU A 77 4.87 18.93 11.85
C LEU A 77 5.29 17.88 12.90
N GLY A 78 6.13 16.90 12.55
CA GLY A 78 6.57 15.82 13.44
C GLY A 78 7.71 16.17 14.41
N GLY A 79 7.76 17.39 14.94
CA GLY A 79 8.93 17.92 15.66
C GLY A 79 8.75 18.42 17.09
N ALA A 80 7.63 18.19 17.78
CA ALA A 80 7.47 18.66 19.16
C ALA A 80 6.69 17.68 20.07
N ALA A 81 7.41 17.22 21.11
CA ALA A 81 6.99 16.61 22.38
C ALA A 81 6.04 15.39 22.38
N SER A 82 6.46 14.40 23.17
CA SER A 82 6.15 12.96 23.22
C SER A 82 4.80 12.59 23.84
N VAL A 83 3.98 11.83 23.11
CA VAL A 83 2.89 11.00 23.69
C VAL A 83 3.42 9.63 24.17
N THR A 84 4.64 9.30 23.75
CA THR A 84 5.37 8.08 24.11
C THR A 84 5.74 7.99 25.59
N GLU A 85 5.88 9.12 26.30
CA GLU A 85 6.23 9.12 27.74
C GLU A 85 5.07 8.73 28.65
N ALA A 86 3.82 9.04 28.29
CA ALA A 86 2.66 8.64 29.10
C ALA A 86 2.32 7.14 29.00
N ILE A 87 2.86 6.45 27.98
CA ILE A 87 2.61 5.02 27.72
C ILE A 87 3.58 4.14 28.51
N TYR A 88 4.75 4.66 28.92
CA TYR A 88 5.79 3.92 29.62
C TYR A 88 5.63 3.88 31.16
N ASP A 89 4.88 4.81 31.76
CA ASP A 89 4.77 4.92 33.23
C ASP A 89 3.75 3.98 33.89
N ALA A 90 2.91 3.27 33.14
CA ALA A 90 1.78 2.53 33.70
C ALA A 90 1.67 1.07 33.22
N GLY A 91 2.81 0.38 33.05
CA GLY A 91 2.94 -1.05 32.74
C GLY A 91 1.65 -1.87 32.66
N PHE A 92 1.31 -2.31 31.44
CA PHE A 92 0.25 -3.28 31.12
C PHE A 92 -1.21 -2.90 31.44
N ASN A 93 -2.06 -3.37 30.51
CA ASN A 93 -3.51 -3.50 30.49
C ASN A 93 -4.37 -2.31 30.02
N ALA A 94 -5.22 -2.69 29.06
CA ALA A 94 -6.13 -1.88 28.26
C ALA A 94 -7.08 -1.00 29.09
N PRO A 95 -7.55 0.11 28.51
CA PRO A 95 -8.81 0.68 28.95
C PRO A 95 -9.81 0.84 27.80
N SER A 96 -10.97 0.24 28.08
CA SER A 96 -12.25 0.48 27.45
C SER A 96 -12.87 1.79 27.96
N ARG A 97 -13.73 2.36 27.12
CA ARG A 97 -14.70 3.47 27.35
C ARG A 97 -14.12 4.89 27.50
N PHE A 98 -14.42 5.77 26.53
CA PHE A 98 -15.48 6.79 26.69
C PHE A 98 -15.76 7.60 25.39
N TYR A 99 -16.88 8.33 25.43
CA TYR A 99 -17.57 9.20 24.46
C TYR A 99 -18.65 8.54 23.58
N GLU A 100 -19.83 8.48 24.20
CA GLU A 100 -21.15 8.62 23.57
C GLU A 100 -21.32 9.99 22.89
N SER A 101 -22.27 10.04 21.95
CA SER A 101 -22.88 11.22 21.33
C SER A 101 -22.21 11.76 20.08
N ALA A 102 -22.39 11.05 18.96
CA ALA A 102 -22.65 11.63 17.64
C ALA A 102 -23.14 10.53 16.67
N ARG A 103 -24.12 9.73 17.11
CA ARG A 103 -25.05 9.09 16.18
C ARG A 103 -26.18 10.08 16.02
N ASP A 104 -26.17 10.76 14.89
CA ASP A 104 -27.32 11.28 14.16
C ASP A 104 -26.83 12.45 13.32
N LEU A 105 -26.18 12.14 12.19
CA LEU A 105 -26.40 12.91 10.98
C LEU A 105 -25.85 12.11 9.79
N LEU A 106 -26.76 11.34 9.20
CA LEU A 106 -26.91 11.19 7.75
C LEU A 106 -25.79 10.40 7.04
N GLY A 107 -26.17 9.16 6.68
CA GLY A 107 -25.38 8.27 5.83
C GLY A 107 -25.10 8.82 4.44
N MET A 108 -23.96 8.45 3.85
CA MET A 108 -23.46 8.87 2.53
C MET A 108 -22.12 8.12 2.22
N THR A 109 -21.85 7.51 1.04
CA THR A 109 -21.42 7.96 -0.32
C THR A 109 -19.89 8.17 -0.57
N PRO A 110 -19.39 8.05 -1.84
CA PRO A 110 -17.98 7.71 -2.23
C PRO A 110 -16.81 8.64 -1.85
N SER A 111 -17.02 9.65 -1.00
CA SER A 111 -16.00 10.59 -0.52
C SER A 111 -15.05 10.01 0.54
N ALA A 112 -15.39 8.84 1.13
CA ALA A 112 -14.62 8.14 2.16
C ALA A 112 -13.15 7.87 1.77
N TRP A 113 -12.86 7.76 0.47
CA TRP A 113 -11.51 7.53 -0.02
C TRP A 113 -10.61 8.79 0.02
N ARG A 114 -11.18 10.01 0.06
CA ARG A 114 -10.41 11.27 0.02
C ARG A 114 -10.09 11.86 1.41
N ALA A 115 -10.66 11.31 2.48
CA ALA A 115 -10.66 11.97 3.79
C ALA A 115 -9.66 11.39 4.83
N GLY A 116 -8.76 10.47 4.46
CA GLY A 116 -7.71 9.99 5.37
C GLY A 116 -8.22 9.33 6.66
N GLY A 117 -9.40 8.70 6.61
CA GLY A 117 -10.03 8.03 7.75
C GLY A 117 -10.91 8.91 8.64
N ILE A 118 -11.28 10.13 8.22
CA ILE A 118 -12.25 10.95 9.00
C ILE A 118 -13.51 10.13 9.27
N GLY A 119 -13.83 9.94 10.55
CA GLY A 119 -15.00 9.21 11.02
C GLY A 119 -14.85 7.69 11.04
N GLU A 120 -13.72 7.13 10.59
CA GLU A 120 -13.46 5.70 10.68
C GLU A 120 -12.85 5.36 12.05
N THR A 121 -13.46 4.41 12.75
CA THR A 121 -12.84 3.76 13.90
C THR A 121 -12.08 2.54 13.41
N ILE A 122 -10.81 2.43 13.78
CA ILE A 122 -9.95 1.30 13.42
C ILE A 122 -9.56 0.59 14.71
N ARG A 123 -10.02 -0.65 14.85
CA ARG A 123 -9.53 -1.55 15.90
C ARG A 123 -8.18 -2.06 15.47
N PHE A 124 -7.19 -2.02 16.35
CA PHE A 124 -5.89 -2.60 16.06
C PHE A 124 -5.33 -3.34 17.26
N ALA A 125 -4.46 -4.31 16.99
CA ALA A 125 -3.67 -5.01 17.97
C ALA A 125 -2.25 -5.21 17.44
N LEU A 126 -1.31 -5.20 18.37
CA LEU A 126 0.06 -5.62 18.18
C LEU A 126 0.24 -6.98 18.86
N GLY A 127 1.02 -7.84 18.24
CA GLY A 127 1.37 -9.15 18.80
C GLY A 127 2.71 -9.62 18.25
N GLN A 128 3.03 -10.88 18.55
CA GLN A 128 4.23 -11.55 18.06
C GLN A 128 3.84 -12.79 17.26
N CYS A 129 4.61 -13.09 16.23
CA CYS A 129 4.51 -14.34 15.47
C CYS A 129 5.92 -14.83 15.08
N ALA A 130 6.01 -15.99 14.44
CA ALA A 130 7.27 -16.53 13.92
C ALA A 130 8.04 -15.60 12.96
N LEU A 131 7.39 -14.57 12.40
CA LEU A 131 7.99 -13.58 11.50
C LEU A 131 8.32 -12.24 12.18
N GLY A 132 8.27 -12.16 13.51
CA GLY A 132 8.52 -10.94 14.28
C GLY A 132 7.23 -10.30 14.80
N ALA A 133 7.29 -8.99 15.03
CA ALA A 133 6.14 -8.21 15.45
C ALA A 133 5.08 -8.19 14.35
N ILE A 134 3.82 -8.31 14.73
CA ILE A 134 2.67 -8.27 13.83
C ILE A 134 1.66 -7.24 14.29
N LEU A 135 1.18 -6.42 13.36
CA LEU A 135 0.05 -5.52 13.55
C LEU A 135 -1.12 -6.03 12.73
N VAL A 136 -2.28 -6.12 13.37
CA VAL A 136 -3.56 -6.42 12.72
C VAL A 136 -4.48 -5.24 12.97
N ALA A 137 -5.06 -4.68 11.91
CA ALA A 137 -6.03 -3.59 12.00
C ALA A 137 -7.29 -3.88 11.19
N GLU A 138 -8.44 -3.49 11.73
CA GLU A 138 -9.76 -3.77 11.19
C GLU A 138 -10.63 -2.51 11.25
N THR A 139 -11.36 -2.29 10.17
CA THR A 139 -12.48 -1.36 10.11
C THR A 139 -13.79 -2.15 10.17
N ASP A 140 -14.93 -1.48 10.23
CA ASP A 140 -16.23 -2.16 10.20
C ASP A 140 -16.50 -2.95 8.89
N ARG A 141 -15.66 -2.79 7.87
CA ARG A 141 -15.71 -3.55 6.61
C ARG A 141 -14.81 -4.80 6.60
N GLY A 142 -13.90 -4.93 7.56
CA GLY A 142 -12.93 -6.01 7.64
C GLY A 142 -11.48 -5.52 7.80
N LEU A 143 -10.54 -6.47 7.69
CA LEU A 143 -9.11 -6.25 7.89
C LEU A 143 -8.59 -5.22 6.88
N CYS A 144 -8.09 -4.10 7.38
CA CYS A 144 -7.54 -3.01 6.57
C CYS A 144 -6.00 -2.93 6.61
N ALA A 145 -5.37 -3.60 7.58
CA ALA A 145 -3.92 -3.80 7.58
C ALA A 145 -3.53 -5.11 8.30
N ILE A 146 -2.54 -5.80 7.73
CA ILE A 146 -1.73 -6.83 8.39
C ILE A 146 -0.28 -6.48 8.03
N ALA A 147 0.53 -6.14 9.02
CA ALA A 147 1.89 -5.69 8.79
C ALA A 147 2.87 -6.41 9.72
N LEU A 148 4.09 -6.62 9.24
CA LEU A 148 5.15 -7.36 9.92
C LEU A 148 6.39 -6.50 10.03
N ASP A 149 7.07 -6.54 11.17
CA ASP A 149 8.34 -5.84 11.38
C ASP A 149 9.15 -6.58 12.46
N ASP A 150 10.38 -6.16 12.70
CA ASP A 150 11.18 -6.69 13.81
C ASP A 150 10.71 -6.07 15.14
N ALA A 151 10.14 -4.86 15.11
CA ALA A 151 9.67 -4.13 16.28
C ALA A 151 8.23 -3.60 16.11
N PRO A 152 7.46 -3.44 17.19
CA PRO A 152 6.07 -2.97 17.10
C PRO A 152 5.91 -1.47 16.78
N GLU A 153 6.89 -0.63 17.12
CA GLU A 153 6.80 0.84 16.99
C GLU A 153 6.68 1.30 15.52
N PRO A 154 7.49 0.80 14.57
CA PRO A 154 7.34 1.14 13.15
C PRO A 154 5.96 0.77 12.59
N LEU A 155 5.38 -0.34 13.07
CA LEU A 155 4.06 -0.80 12.63
C LEU A 155 2.96 0.18 13.02
N LEU A 156 2.96 0.61 14.28
CA LEU A 156 1.98 1.58 14.78
C LEU A 156 2.13 2.93 14.07
N ALA A 157 3.37 3.41 13.91
CA ALA A 157 3.66 4.64 13.19
C ALA A 157 3.15 4.57 11.74
N GLN A 158 3.35 3.44 11.06
CA GLN A 158 2.84 3.24 9.71
C GLN A 158 1.30 3.24 9.66
N LEU A 159 0.62 2.62 10.62
CA LEU A 159 -0.83 2.61 10.70
C LEU A 159 -1.37 4.04 10.88
N GLN A 160 -0.77 4.83 11.77
CA GLN A 160 -1.13 6.23 12.00
C GLN A 160 -0.89 7.09 10.75
N GLN A 161 0.22 6.88 10.04
CA GLN A 161 0.48 7.58 8.77
C GLN A 161 -0.54 7.23 7.68
N GLN A 162 -0.99 5.97 7.65
CA GLN A 162 -1.98 5.47 6.69
C GLN A 162 -3.38 6.00 7.00
N PHE A 163 -3.74 6.12 8.28
CA PHE A 163 -5.05 6.57 8.76
C PHE A 163 -4.93 7.75 9.74
N PRO A 164 -4.43 8.90 9.28
CA PRO A 164 -4.04 10.04 10.12
C PRO A 164 -5.22 10.76 10.78
N ARG A 165 -6.45 10.46 10.38
CA ARG A 165 -7.67 11.04 10.96
C ARG A 165 -8.63 9.97 11.49
N ALA A 166 -8.20 8.71 11.54
CA ALA A 166 -9.00 7.64 12.11
C ALA A 166 -8.88 7.63 13.63
N ARG A 167 -9.94 7.20 14.31
CA ARG A 167 -9.89 6.89 15.73
C ARG A 167 -9.30 5.50 15.89
N LEU A 168 -8.06 5.40 16.34
CA LEU A 168 -7.44 4.12 16.66
C LEU A 168 -7.91 3.67 18.05
N VAL A 169 -8.45 2.46 18.13
CA VAL A 169 -8.93 1.87 19.39
C VAL A 169 -8.32 0.48 19.58
N GLY A 170 -8.11 0.10 20.83
CA GLY A 170 -7.69 -1.26 21.17
C GLY A 170 -8.77 -2.31 20.83
N GLY A 171 -8.37 -3.57 20.91
CA GLY A 171 -9.24 -4.71 20.70
C GLY A 171 -10.28 -4.93 21.80
N ASP A 172 -11.43 -5.48 21.42
CA ASP A 172 -12.30 -6.21 22.34
C ASP A 172 -12.04 -7.73 22.22
N ALA A 173 -12.63 -8.53 23.12
CA ALA A 173 -12.44 -9.99 23.10
C ALA A 173 -12.84 -10.65 21.77
N ALA A 174 -13.77 -10.06 21.01
CA ALA A 174 -14.16 -10.59 19.70
C ALA A 174 -13.08 -10.29 18.64
N PHE A 175 -12.50 -9.09 18.69
CA PHE A 175 -11.36 -8.71 17.86
C PHE A 175 -10.11 -9.52 18.19
N GLU A 176 -9.80 -9.76 19.47
CA GLU A 176 -8.67 -10.60 19.88
C GLU A 176 -8.76 -12.02 19.30
N ARG A 177 -9.96 -12.62 19.26
CA ARG A 177 -10.16 -13.90 18.56
C ARG A 177 -9.88 -13.82 17.06
N ARG A 178 -10.21 -12.69 16.41
CA ARG A 178 -9.86 -12.46 14.99
C ARG A 178 -8.36 -12.29 14.81
N VAL A 179 -7.68 -11.56 15.71
CA VAL A 179 -6.22 -11.40 15.72
C VAL A 179 -5.53 -12.76 15.85
N ALA A 180 -5.98 -13.62 16.77
CA ALA A 180 -5.44 -14.96 16.93
C ALA A 180 -5.59 -15.82 15.64
N ARG A 181 -6.72 -15.72 14.94
CA ARG A 181 -6.90 -16.37 13.62
C ARG A 181 -5.93 -15.82 12.58
N VAL A 182 -5.71 -14.50 12.55
CA VAL A 182 -4.74 -13.88 11.62
C VAL A 182 -3.32 -14.34 11.93
N VAL A 183 -2.92 -14.39 13.20
CA VAL A 183 -1.60 -14.88 13.62
C VAL A 183 -1.41 -16.33 13.22
N GLY A 184 -2.38 -17.21 13.56
CA GLY A 184 -2.32 -18.63 13.15
C GLY A 184 -2.24 -18.81 11.63
N PHE A 185 -2.96 -18.00 10.86
CA PHE A 185 -2.87 -17.98 9.40
C PHE A 185 -1.50 -17.49 8.89
N VAL A 186 -0.89 -16.47 9.51
CA VAL A 186 0.44 -16.00 9.13
C VAL A 186 1.50 -17.07 9.36
N GLU A 187 1.36 -17.85 10.44
CA GLU A 187 2.25 -18.98 10.73
C GLU A 187 2.00 -20.17 9.81
N GLN A 188 0.75 -20.41 9.42
CA GLN A 188 0.35 -21.49 8.52
C GLN A 188 -0.51 -20.97 7.35
N PRO A 189 0.09 -20.35 6.32
CA PRO A 189 -0.66 -19.74 5.21
C PRO A 189 -1.52 -20.71 4.41
N ALA A 190 -1.25 -22.02 4.49
CA ALA A 190 -2.01 -23.07 3.84
C ALA A 190 -3.42 -23.25 4.43
N LEU A 191 -3.65 -22.86 5.68
CA LEU A 191 -4.98 -22.92 6.32
C LEU A 191 -6.00 -21.98 5.67
N GLY A 192 -5.53 -20.94 4.97
CA GLY A 192 -6.37 -19.89 4.45
C GLY A 192 -6.87 -18.93 5.54
N LEU A 193 -7.38 -17.78 5.10
CA LEU A 193 -7.93 -16.76 5.99
C LEU A 193 -9.37 -16.47 5.60
N ASP A 194 -10.31 -17.00 6.37
CA ASP A 194 -11.74 -16.73 6.22
C ASP A 194 -12.16 -15.52 7.07
N LEU A 195 -11.64 -14.35 6.70
CA LEU A 195 -12.01 -13.06 7.29
C LEU A 195 -12.20 -12.02 6.17
N PRO A 196 -13.16 -11.09 6.31
CA PRO A 196 -13.37 -10.03 5.33
C PRO A 196 -12.15 -9.10 5.26
N LEU A 197 -11.76 -8.73 4.03
CA LEU A 197 -10.64 -7.81 3.78
C LEU A 197 -11.17 -6.48 3.24
N ASP A 198 -10.81 -5.38 3.91
CA ASP A 198 -11.06 -4.01 3.43
C ASP A 198 -9.90 -3.56 2.53
N VAL A 199 -9.92 -4.07 1.28
CA VAL A 199 -8.85 -3.84 0.30
C VAL A 199 -8.99 -2.47 -0.36
N ARG A 200 -8.14 -1.52 0.08
CA ARG A 200 -8.12 -0.15 -0.43
C ARG A 200 -6.99 0.06 -1.43
N GLY A 201 -7.32 0.35 -2.69
CA GLY A 201 -6.35 0.64 -3.74
C GLY A 201 -7.01 1.08 -5.03
N SER A 202 -6.20 1.50 -5.99
CA SER A 202 -6.67 1.75 -7.36
C SER A 202 -7.24 0.48 -8.00
N ALA A 203 -8.09 0.63 -9.02
CA ALA A 203 -8.64 -0.51 -9.76
C ALA A 203 -7.55 -1.45 -10.30
N PHE A 204 -6.39 -0.91 -10.70
CA PHE A 204 -5.24 -1.71 -11.11
C PHE A 204 -4.65 -2.52 -9.95
N GLN A 205 -4.44 -1.90 -8.79
CA GLN A 205 -3.95 -2.60 -7.59
C GLN A 205 -4.92 -3.69 -7.15
N GLN A 206 -6.22 -3.41 -7.10
CA GLN A 206 -7.24 -4.38 -6.74
C GLN A 206 -7.23 -5.60 -7.67
N ARG A 207 -7.09 -5.40 -8.99
CA ARG A 207 -6.94 -6.51 -9.96
C ARG A 207 -5.69 -7.34 -9.71
N VAL A 208 -4.55 -6.70 -9.45
CA VAL A 208 -3.30 -7.40 -9.10
C VAL A 208 -3.47 -8.22 -7.83
N TRP A 209 -4.04 -7.62 -6.79
CA TRP A 209 -4.25 -8.27 -5.49
C TRP A 209 -5.28 -9.40 -5.56
N GLN A 210 -6.30 -9.28 -6.40
CA GLN A 210 -7.23 -10.38 -6.68
C GLN A 210 -6.53 -11.54 -7.39
N ALA A 211 -5.72 -11.25 -8.41
CA ALA A 211 -4.94 -12.28 -9.11
C ALA A 211 -3.88 -12.94 -8.21
N LEU A 212 -3.31 -12.20 -7.25
CA LEU A 212 -2.43 -12.74 -6.21
C LEU A 212 -3.13 -13.74 -5.31
N ARG A 213 -4.34 -13.42 -4.84
CA ARG A 213 -5.13 -14.30 -3.97
C ARG A 213 -5.47 -15.64 -4.63
N ALA A 214 -5.46 -15.70 -5.96
CA ALA A 214 -5.66 -16.93 -6.73
C ALA A 214 -4.41 -17.80 -6.88
N VAL A 215 -3.24 -17.37 -6.38
CA VAL A 215 -2.01 -18.18 -6.38
C VAL A 215 -2.03 -19.09 -5.15
N PRO A 216 -2.09 -20.44 -5.30
CA PRO A 216 -2.18 -21.36 -4.17
C PRO A 216 -0.95 -21.32 -3.26
N ALA A 217 -1.11 -21.75 -2.00
CA ALA A 217 0.02 -21.97 -1.10
C ALA A 217 0.99 -23.00 -1.68
N GLY A 218 2.29 -22.79 -1.48
CA GLY A 218 3.34 -23.66 -1.99
C GLY A 218 3.69 -23.42 -3.46
N GLN A 219 2.89 -22.63 -4.18
CA GLN A 219 3.14 -22.25 -5.57
C GLN A 219 3.70 -20.82 -5.68
N THR A 220 4.46 -20.59 -6.74
CA THR A 220 4.98 -19.26 -7.06
C THR A 220 4.64 -18.87 -8.49
N VAL A 221 4.58 -17.56 -8.72
CA VAL A 221 4.30 -16.97 -10.03
C VAL A 221 5.32 -15.87 -10.32
N SER A 222 5.70 -15.64 -11.58
CA SER A 222 6.56 -14.51 -11.91
C SER A 222 5.75 -13.21 -12.05
N TYR A 223 6.38 -12.05 -11.87
CA TYR A 223 5.72 -10.76 -12.15
C TYR A 223 5.18 -10.67 -13.58
N ALA A 224 5.85 -11.28 -14.57
CA ALA A 224 5.42 -11.29 -15.96
C ALA A 224 4.21 -12.21 -16.19
N GLU A 225 4.20 -13.38 -15.56
CA GLU A 225 3.06 -14.30 -15.59
C GLU A 225 1.82 -13.65 -14.93
N LEU A 226 2.00 -13.02 -13.77
CA LEU A 226 0.92 -12.30 -13.10
C LEU A 226 0.40 -11.13 -13.94
N ALA A 227 1.29 -10.41 -14.64
CA ALA A 227 0.90 -9.34 -15.56
C ALA A 227 0.09 -9.87 -16.76
N ARG A 228 0.43 -11.05 -17.30
CA ARG A 228 -0.38 -11.73 -18.32
C ARG A 228 -1.76 -12.11 -17.81
N ARG A 229 -1.87 -12.68 -16.60
CA ARG A 229 -3.15 -13.07 -15.99
C ARG A 229 -4.13 -11.90 -15.86
N ILE A 230 -3.62 -10.69 -15.63
CA ILE A 230 -4.45 -9.49 -15.55
C ILE A 230 -4.57 -8.74 -16.89
N GLY A 231 -4.24 -9.35 -18.03
CA GLY A 231 -4.38 -8.73 -19.35
C GLY A 231 -3.42 -7.56 -19.61
N GLN A 232 -2.28 -7.51 -18.92
CA GLN A 232 -1.25 -6.47 -19.05
C GLN A 232 0.12 -7.09 -19.34
N PRO A 233 0.34 -7.73 -20.49
CA PRO A 233 1.53 -8.55 -20.76
C PRO A 233 2.87 -7.79 -20.64
N ARG A 234 2.87 -6.47 -20.90
CA ARG A 234 4.05 -5.59 -20.76
C ARG A 234 4.12 -4.91 -19.38
N GLY A 235 3.24 -5.27 -18.45
CA GLY A 235 3.00 -4.59 -17.18
C GLY A 235 3.78 -5.10 -15.98
N ALA A 236 4.80 -5.95 -16.15
CA ALA A 236 5.51 -6.60 -15.03
C ALA A 236 6.03 -5.61 -13.96
N ARG A 237 6.59 -4.46 -14.37
CA ARG A 237 7.04 -3.42 -13.44
C ARG A 237 5.89 -2.77 -12.66
N ALA A 238 4.75 -2.52 -13.33
CA ALA A 238 3.57 -1.96 -12.68
C ALA A 238 2.98 -2.96 -11.67
N VAL A 239 2.93 -4.24 -12.02
CA VAL A 239 2.54 -5.33 -11.11
C VAL A 239 3.47 -5.39 -9.90
N ALA A 240 4.79 -5.32 -10.09
CA ALA A 240 5.74 -5.30 -8.98
C ALA A 240 5.50 -4.13 -8.01
N ARG A 241 5.20 -2.93 -8.53
CA ARG A 241 4.82 -1.77 -7.71
C ARG A 241 3.50 -1.99 -6.96
N ALA A 242 2.50 -2.61 -7.59
CA ALA A 242 1.25 -2.97 -6.92
C ALA A 242 1.47 -3.99 -5.81
N CYS A 243 2.33 -5.00 -6.01
CA CYS A 243 2.73 -5.95 -4.97
C CYS A 243 3.42 -5.25 -3.79
N ALA A 244 4.31 -4.29 -4.06
CA ALA A 244 5.00 -3.51 -3.02
C ALA A 244 4.05 -2.61 -2.21
N SER A 245 2.93 -2.19 -2.81
CA SER A 245 1.92 -1.37 -2.13
C SER A 245 0.93 -2.17 -1.27
N ASN A 246 1.04 -3.50 -1.21
CA ASN A 246 0.21 -4.34 -0.37
C ASN A 246 0.35 -3.92 1.12
N VAL A 247 -0.77 -3.86 1.84
CA VAL A 247 -0.85 -3.56 3.29
C VAL A 247 -1.44 -4.71 4.10
N LEU A 248 -1.75 -5.84 3.46
CA LEU A 248 -2.32 -7.04 4.06
C LEU A 248 -1.33 -8.20 3.84
N ALA A 249 -0.28 -8.25 4.67
CA ALA A 249 0.73 -9.30 4.64
C ALA A 249 0.08 -10.68 4.71
N VAL A 250 0.60 -11.61 3.90
CA VAL A 250 0.15 -13.01 3.78
C VAL A 250 -1.28 -13.16 3.22
N ALA A 251 -2.27 -12.39 3.70
CA ALA A 251 -3.66 -12.44 3.26
C ALA A 251 -3.83 -12.01 1.80
N ILE A 252 -3.05 -11.03 1.35
CA ILE A 252 -2.73 -10.84 -0.07
C ILE A 252 -1.32 -11.40 -0.27
N PRO A 253 -1.17 -12.59 -0.90
CA PRO A 253 0.07 -13.36 -0.84
C PRO A 253 1.13 -12.86 -1.83
N CYS A 254 1.57 -11.61 -1.69
CA CYS A 254 2.58 -11.02 -2.58
C CYS A 254 3.98 -11.64 -2.42
N HIS A 255 4.22 -12.42 -1.34
CA HIS A 255 5.42 -13.24 -1.18
C HIS A 255 5.52 -14.36 -2.20
N ARG A 256 4.39 -14.82 -2.77
CA ARG A 256 4.34 -15.86 -3.81
C ARG A 256 4.75 -15.36 -5.21
N VAL A 257 5.07 -14.07 -5.36
CA VAL A 257 5.56 -13.52 -6.64
C VAL A 257 7.07 -13.41 -6.65
N VAL A 258 7.71 -13.98 -7.66
CA VAL A 258 9.17 -14.01 -7.83
C VAL A 258 9.61 -13.34 -9.13
N ARG A 259 10.91 -13.12 -9.29
CA ARG A 259 11.47 -12.69 -10.58
C ARG A 259 11.35 -13.84 -11.60
N GLY A 260 11.50 -13.50 -12.89
CA GLY A 260 11.39 -14.49 -13.97
C GLY A 260 12.46 -15.58 -13.93
N ASP A 261 13.60 -15.30 -13.30
CA ASP A 261 14.70 -16.23 -13.03
C ASP A 261 14.52 -17.01 -11.71
N GLY A 262 13.36 -16.89 -11.05
CA GLY A 262 13.08 -17.53 -9.76
C GLY A 262 13.71 -16.83 -8.56
N ALA A 263 14.56 -15.81 -8.77
CA ALA A 263 15.21 -15.11 -7.68
C ALA A 263 14.20 -14.34 -6.81
N LEU A 264 14.43 -14.36 -5.50
CA LEU A 264 13.68 -13.56 -4.55
C LEU A 264 14.17 -12.11 -4.65
N ALA A 265 13.28 -11.21 -5.03
CA ALA A 265 13.51 -9.78 -4.95
C ALA A 265 12.25 -9.07 -4.50
N GLY A 266 12.45 -8.05 -3.67
CA GLY A 266 11.40 -7.18 -3.17
C GLY A 266 10.39 -7.92 -2.29
N TYR A 267 10.24 -7.45 -1.07
CA TYR A 267 9.10 -7.73 -0.23
C TYR A 267 8.95 -6.57 0.73
N ARG A 268 7.72 -6.08 0.89
CA ARG A 268 7.47 -4.89 1.72
C ARG A 268 8.02 -5.07 3.13
N TRP A 269 7.95 -6.28 3.66
CA TRP A 269 8.36 -6.63 5.02
C TRP A 269 9.72 -7.37 5.06
N GLY A 270 10.51 -7.29 4.00
CA GLY A 270 11.87 -7.85 3.94
C GLY A 270 12.01 -9.22 3.28
N VAL A 271 13.10 -9.41 2.52
CA VAL A 271 13.31 -10.64 1.73
C VAL A 271 13.42 -11.90 2.60
N ALA A 272 13.98 -11.78 3.81
CA ALA A 272 14.06 -12.89 4.77
C ALA A 272 12.68 -13.47 5.13
N ARG A 273 11.69 -12.62 5.44
CA ARG A 273 10.31 -13.04 5.71
C ARG A 273 9.66 -13.72 4.50
N LYS A 274 9.90 -13.19 3.30
CA LYS A 274 9.42 -13.81 2.05
C LYS A 274 9.99 -15.21 1.86
N GLN A 275 11.29 -15.40 2.14
CA GLN A 275 11.93 -16.70 2.06
C GLN A 275 11.35 -17.67 3.10
N ALA A 276 11.17 -17.24 4.34
CA ALA A 276 10.59 -18.05 5.41
C ALA A 276 9.16 -18.51 5.08
N LEU A 277 8.30 -17.61 4.60
CA LEU A 277 6.94 -17.94 4.16
C LEU A 277 6.91 -18.95 3.01
N LEU A 278 7.78 -18.78 2.01
CA LEU A 278 7.86 -19.73 0.89
C LEU A 278 8.39 -21.10 1.33
N ALA A 279 9.25 -21.14 2.35
CA ALA A 279 9.73 -22.39 2.92
C ALA A 279 8.61 -23.11 3.70
N SER A 280 7.92 -22.42 4.61
CA SER A 280 6.84 -23.03 5.40
C SER A 280 5.70 -23.57 4.54
N GLU A 281 5.34 -22.84 3.48
CA GLU A 281 4.31 -23.28 2.54
C GLU A 281 4.71 -24.52 1.72
N ARG A 282 6.02 -24.79 1.53
CA ARG A 282 6.50 -26.00 0.83
C ARG A 282 6.63 -27.20 1.77
N SER A 283 6.89 -26.97 3.05
CA SER A 283 7.02 -28.03 4.06
C SER A 283 5.68 -28.58 4.55
N THR A 284 4.56 -27.95 4.18
CA THR A 284 3.20 -28.32 4.60
C THR A 284 2.43 -29.09 3.50
N VAL A 285 3.10 -29.46 2.40
CA VAL A 285 2.54 -30.24 1.28
C VAL A 285 2.98 -31.69 1.38
#